data_AF-A0A377C0F5-F1
#
_entry.id   AF-A0A377C0F5-F1
#
_cell.length_a   1.000
_cell.length_b   1.000
_cell.length_c   1.000
_cell.angle_alpha   90.00
_cell.angle_beta   90.00
_cell.angle_gamma   90.00
#
_symmetry.space_group_name_H-M   'P 1'
#
loop_
_entity.id
_entity.type
_entity.pdbx_description
1 polymer ?
#
loop_
_entity_poly.entity_id
_entity_poly.type
_entity_poly.pdbx_seq_one_letter_code
_entity_poly.pdbx_strand_id
1 'polypeptide(L)'
;MRGLDELGWDAAGQLIDGEGRLVNCVWKTWAWETAFDQIREVSDREFAAVPIRTGHPQNEVRLIDVLLRPEVLVFEPLWTVIPGNKAILPILWSLFPHHRYLLDTDFTVNDELVKTGYAVKPIAGRCGSNIDLVSHHEEVLDKTSGKFAEQKNIYQQLWCLPKVDGKYIQVCTFTVGGNYGGTCLRGDESLVIKKESDIEPLIVVKK
;
A
#
# COMPACT_ATOMS: atom_id res chain seq x y z
N MET A 1 10.01 0.05 18.43
CA MET A 1 9.95 -0.63 17.11
C MET A 1 10.36 -2.09 17.35
N ARG A 2 9.81 -3.10 16.65
CA ARG A 2 10.19 -4.52 16.85
C ARG A 2 11.04 -5.02 15.68
N GLY A 3 11.93 -5.98 15.93
CA GLY A 3 12.66 -6.71 14.88
C GLY A 3 13.97 -6.07 14.40
N LEU A 4 14.51 -5.11 15.18
CA LEU A 4 15.85 -4.54 14.94
C LEU A 4 16.89 -5.01 15.99
N ASP A 5 16.43 -5.75 17.02
CA ASP A 5 17.23 -6.06 18.21
C ASP A 5 18.43 -6.99 17.92
N GLU A 6 18.34 -7.77 16.83
CA GLU A 6 19.42 -8.65 16.36
C GLU A 6 20.34 -7.95 15.35
N LEU A 7 20.13 -6.66 15.04
CA LEU A 7 20.98 -5.91 14.13
C LEU A 7 22.01 -5.07 14.90
N GLY A 8 23.21 -4.98 14.37
CA GLY A 8 24.30 -4.22 14.97
C GLY A 8 25.21 -3.55 13.94
N TRP A 9 26.23 -2.88 14.46
CA TRP A 9 27.30 -2.29 13.67
C TRP A 9 28.62 -2.98 13.98
N ASP A 10 29.35 -3.37 12.95
CA ASP A 10 30.73 -3.84 13.13
C ASP A 10 31.70 -2.66 13.35
N ALA A 11 32.98 -2.98 13.57
CA ALA A 11 34.03 -1.98 13.79
C ALA A 11 34.29 -1.08 12.56
N ALA A 12 33.88 -1.50 11.35
CA ALA A 12 33.96 -0.73 10.13
C ALA A 12 32.68 0.11 9.88
N GLY A 13 31.69 0.02 10.75
CA GLY A 13 30.41 0.72 10.65
C GLY A 13 29.44 0.09 9.63
N GLN A 14 29.65 -1.19 9.29
CA GLN A 14 28.77 -1.96 8.42
C GLN A 14 27.62 -2.58 9.21
N LEU A 15 26.46 -2.71 8.57
CA LEU A 15 25.28 -3.33 9.15
C LEU A 15 25.46 -4.85 9.21
N ILE A 16 25.37 -5.42 10.41
CA ILE A 16 25.50 -6.86 10.67
C ILE A 16 24.27 -7.42 11.39
N ASP A 17 24.03 -8.71 11.24
CA ASP A 17 23.04 -9.45 12.03
C ASP A 17 23.62 -10.00 13.34
N GLY A 18 22.80 -10.74 14.10
CA GLY A 18 23.17 -11.28 15.41
C GLY A 18 24.27 -12.35 15.37
N GLU A 19 24.59 -12.85 14.17
CA GLU A 19 25.70 -13.77 13.93
C GLU A 19 26.94 -13.06 13.37
N GLY A 20 26.91 -11.73 13.24
CA GLY A 20 28.00 -10.93 12.69
C GLY A 20 28.11 -10.98 11.16
N ARG A 21 27.07 -11.45 10.45
CA ARG A 21 27.06 -11.49 8.98
C ARG A 21 26.59 -10.15 8.44
N LEU A 22 27.19 -9.71 7.33
CA LEU A 22 26.78 -8.48 6.65
C LEU A 22 25.33 -8.59 6.15
N VAL A 23 24.52 -7.60 6.48
CA VAL A 23 23.17 -7.46 5.94
C VAL A 23 23.27 -6.67 4.64
N ASN A 24 23.10 -7.37 3.51
CA ASN A 24 23.11 -6.79 2.17
C ASN A 24 21.74 -6.90 1.47
N CYS A 25 20.76 -7.54 2.11
CA CYS A 25 19.45 -7.80 1.53
C CYS A 25 18.40 -7.94 2.62
N VAL A 26 17.25 -7.28 2.43
CA VAL A 26 16.15 -7.26 3.41
C VAL A 26 14.81 -7.46 2.69
N TRP A 27 14.05 -8.45 3.15
CA TRP A 27 12.60 -8.51 2.96
C TRP A 27 11.91 -8.01 4.21
N LYS A 28 10.83 -7.24 4.04
CA LYS A 28 10.21 -6.50 5.15
C LYS A 28 8.70 -6.44 5.08
N THR A 29 8.09 -6.37 6.26
CA THR A 29 6.68 -6.00 6.45
C THR A 29 6.52 -4.57 6.98
N TRP A 30 7.61 -3.89 7.39
CA TRP A 30 7.56 -2.49 7.76
C TRP A 30 7.04 -1.63 6.61
N ALA A 31 6.11 -0.72 6.90
CA ALA A 31 5.64 0.24 5.90
C ALA A 31 6.74 1.30 5.65
N TRP A 32 6.86 1.78 4.42
CA TRP A 32 7.81 2.87 4.12
C TRP A 32 7.45 4.16 4.87
N GLU A 33 6.16 4.36 5.16
CA GLU A 33 5.64 5.43 5.99
C GLU A 33 6.24 5.42 7.40
N THR A 34 6.50 4.23 7.98
CA THR A 34 7.17 4.12 9.28
C THR A 34 8.62 4.62 9.21
N ALA A 35 9.30 4.38 8.08
CA ALA A 35 10.63 4.94 7.86
C ALA A 35 10.57 6.47 7.68
N PHE A 36 9.58 6.99 6.94
CA PHE A 36 9.39 8.44 6.79
C PHE A 36 9.08 9.15 8.11
N ASP A 37 8.28 8.54 8.98
CA ASP A 37 8.00 9.10 10.31
C ASP A 37 9.28 9.18 11.14
N GLN A 38 10.13 8.15 11.09
CA GLN A 38 11.43 8.17 11.75
C GLN A 38 12.39 9.22 11.14
N ILE A 39 12.37 9.44 9.81
CA ILE A 39 13.11 10.54 9.17
C ILE A 39 12.66 11.89 9.75
N ARG A 40 11.34 12.13 9.83
CA ARG A 40 10.78 13.39 10.36
C ARG A 40 11.19 13.62 11.81
N GLU A 41 11.04 12.60 12.66
CA GLU A 41 11.46 12.66 14.07
C GLU A 41 12.93 13.00 14.24
N VAL A 42 13.80 12.51 13.35
CA VAL A 42 15.25 12.79 13.36
C VAL A 42 15.54 14.18 12.81
N SER A 43 14.93 14.58 11.69
CA SER A 43 15.10 15.91 11.09
C SER A 43 14.63 17.05 11.97
N ASP A 44 13.57 16.85 12.75
CA ASP A 44 13.08 17.87 13.70
C ASP A 44 14.03 18.05 14.90
N ARG A 45 14.97 17.12 15.12
CA ARG A 45 15.92 17.10 16.25
C ARG A 45 17.37 17.39 15.85
N GLU A 46 17.79 17.05 14.63
CA GLU A 46 19.16 17.23 14.12
C GLU A 46 19.11 17.70 12.66
N PHE A 47 19.96 18.70 12.32
CA PHE A 47 20.28 19.36 11.03
C PHE A 47 19.57 18.93 9.71
N ALA A 48 19.51 19.89 8.76
CA ALA A 48 18.78 19.92 7.47
C ALA A 48 18.81 18.68 6.51
N ALA A 49 19.58 17.63 6.80
CA ALA A 49 19.55 16.36 6.06
C ALA A 49 19.77 15.20 7.03
N VAL A 50 18.95 14.14 6.93
CA VAL A 50 19.10 12.93 7.75
C VAL A 50 20.40 12.23 7.37
N PRO A 51 21.41 12.19 8.25
CA PRO A 51 22.62 11.46 7.94
C PRO A 51 22.29 9.97 8.08
N ILE A 52 22.28 9.25 6.96
CA ILE A 52 22.47 7.79 6.98
C ILE A 52 23.85 7.60 7.60
N ARG A 53 23.90 7.22 8.88
CA ARG A 53 25.14 7.22 9.66
C ARG A 53 26.05 6.11 9.13
N THR A 54 27.35 6.38 9.04
CA THR A 54 28.34 5.30 9.20
C THR A 54 28.16 4.76 10.62
N GLY A 55 27.85 3.47 10.74
CA GLY A 55 27.54 2.86 12.03
C GLY A 55 28.68 3.01 13.03
N HIS A 56 28.35 3.08 14.32
CA HIS A 56 29.32 2.90 15.39
C HIS A 56 28.85 1.73 16.25
N PRO A 57 29.73 0.83 16.74
CA PRO A 57 29.33 -0.35 17.52
C PRO A 57 28.44 -0.08 18.74
N GLN A 58 28.45 1.15 19.25
CA GLN A 58 27.66 1.59 20.41
C GLN A 58 26.29 2.17 20.03
N ASN A 59 26.04 2.43 18.75
CA ASN A 59 24.77 2.98 18.28
C ASN A 59 23.74 1.86 18.12
N GLU A 60 22.51 2.14 18.52
CA GLU A 60 21.38 1.30 18.11
C GLU A 60 21.12 1.45 16.60
N VAL A 61 20.70 0.35 15.95
CA VAL A 61 20.29 0.36 14.54
C VAL A 61 18.87 0.92 14.44
N ARG A 62 18.67 1.95 13.60
CA ARG A 62 17.34 2.48 13.28
C ARG A 62 16.83 1.85 11.98
N LEU A 63 15.52 1.86 11.76
CA LEU A 63 14.92 1.33 10.52
C LEU A 63 15.44 2.06 9.27
N ILE A 64 15.62 3.37 9.35
CA ILE A 64 16.18 4.17 8.25
C ILE A 64 17.63 3.79 7.92
N ASP A 65 18.39 3.30 8.91
CA ASP A 65 19.79 2.87 8.71
C ASP A 65 19.88 1.51 8.01
N VAL A 66 18.76 0.77 7.98
CA VAL A 66 18.58 -0.48 7.22
C VAL A 66 18.01 -0.17 5.84
N LEU A 67 16.88 0.54 5.77
CA LEU A 67 16.09 0.66 4.55
C LEU A 67 16.61 1.70 3.55
N LEU A 68 17.36 2.72 3.99
CA LEU A 68 17.90 3.76 3.11
C LEU A 68 19.39 3.55 2.81
N ARG A 69 19.96 2.44 3.26
CA ARG A 69 21.37 2.13 3.07
C ARG A 69 21.62 1.66 1.63
N PRO A 70 22.52 2.31 0.87
CA PRO A 70 22.76 1.97 -0.54
C PRO A 70 23.23 0.54 -0.76
N GLU A 71 23.95 -0.04 0.21
CA GLU A 71 24.48 -1.40 0.14
C GLU A 71 23.42 -2.49 0.42
N VAL A 72 22.21 -2.10 0.84
CA VAL A 72 21.13 -3.03 1.19
C VAL A 72 20.08 -3.06 0.08
N LEU A 73 19.92 -4.23 -0.53
CA LEU A 73 18.80 -4.48 -1.43
C LEU A 73 17.51 -4.68 -0.63
N VAL A 74 16.51 -3.84 -0.86
CA VAL A 74 15.20 -3.94 -0.20
C VAL A 74 14.17 -4.53 -1.16
N PHE A 75 13.58 -5.68 -0.79
CA PHE A 75 12.40 -6.21 -1.47
C PHE A 75 11.17 -5.36 -1.13
N GLU A 76 10.37 -5.03 -2.16
CA GLU A 76 9.44 -3.90 -2.14
C GLU A 76 10.18 -2.57 -1.88
N PRO A 77 11.03 -2.14 -2.83
CA PRO A 77 11.90 -0.97 -2.70
C PRO A 77 11.12 0.34 -2.57
N LEU A 78 11.79 1.43 -2.17
CA LEU A 78 11.16 2.71 -1.85
C LEU A 78 10.19 3.22 -2.92
N TRP A 79 10.50 3.03 -4.20
CA TRP A 79 9.65 3.51 -5.29
C TRP A 79 8.27 2.84 -5.32
N THR A 80 8.06 1.70 -4.67
CA THR A 80 6.76 1.00 -4.64
C THR A 80 5.70 1.79 -3.87
N VAL A 81 6.08 2.80 -3.08
CA VAL A 81 5.14 3.76 -2.48
C VAL A 81 4.35 4.55 -3.52
N ILE A 82 4.88 4.72 -4.73
CA ILE A 82 4.21 5.45 -5.82
C ILE A 82 3.05 4.61 -6.39
N PRO A 83 3.25 3.39 -6.93
CA PRO A 83 2.15 2.57 -7.42
C PRO A 83 1.23 2.03 -6.31
N GLY A 84 1.70 1.98 -5.06
CA GLY A 84 0.85 1.64 -3.91
C GLY A 84 -0.14 2.74 -3.50
N ASN A 85 0.01 3.95 -4.04
CA ASN A 85 -0.82 5.10 -3.70
C ASN A 85 -1.99 5.28 -4.68
N LYS A 86 -3.20 5.49 -4.17
CA LYS A 86 -4.41 5.69 -5.00
C LYS A 86 -4.35 6.91 -5.91
N ALA A 87 -3.51 7.90 -5.60
CA ALA A 87 -3.28 9.06 -6.46
C ALA A 87 -2.67 8.70 -7.82
N ILE A 88 -2.13 7.49 -7.99
CA ILE A 88 -1.66 7.02 -9.30
C ILE A 88 -2.81 6.69 -10.25
N LEU A 89 -4.01 6.38 -9.73
CA LEU A 89 -5.14 5.88 -10.53
C LEU A 89 -5.66 6.94 -11.53
N PRO A 90 -5.90 8.21 -11.15
CA PRO A 90 -6.21 9.26 -12.13
C PRO A 90 -5.15 9.42 -13.22
N ILE A 91 -3.87 9.27 -12.87
CA ILE A 91 -2.76 9.40 -13.81
C ILE A 91 -2.77 8.24 -14.80
N LEU A 92 -2.95 7.00 -14.33
CA LEU A 92 -3.06 5.83 -15.20
C LEU A 92 -4.25 5.94 -16.16
N TRP A 93 -5.40 6.41 -15.67
CA TRP A 93 -6.56 6.64 -16.53
C TRP A 93 -6.30 7.72 -17.58
N SER A 94 -5.66 8.83 -17.21
CA SER A 94 -5.29 9.90 -18.15
C SER A 94 -4.29 9.42 -19.22
N LEU A 95 -3.34 8.56 -18.87
CA LEU A 95 -2.36 8.01 -19.81
C LEU A 95 -2.96 6.93 -20.72
N PHE A 96 -3.93 6.16 -20.22
CA PHE A 96 -4.54 5.01 -20.90
C PHE A 96 -6.08 5.03 -20.82
N PRO A 97 -6.73 6.06 -21.40
CA PRO A 97 -8.18 6.22 -21.28
C PRO A 97 -8.92 5.03 -21.90
N HIS A 98 -10.02 4.62 -21.26
CA HIS A 98 -10.88 3.50 -21.68
C HIS A 98 -10.18 2.14 -21.82
N HIS A 99 -9.01 1.96 -21.18
CA HIS A 99 -8.36 0.67 -21.13
C HIS A 99 -9.20 -0.33 -20.34
N ARG A 100 -9.44 -1.53 -20.90
CA ARG A 100 -10.34 -2.57 -20.34
C ARG A 100 -10.08 -3.03 -18.90
N TYR A 101 -8.90 -2.74 -18.36
CA TYR A 101 -8.50 -3.11 -16.99
C TYR A 101 -8.39 -1.91 -16.05
N LEU A 102 -8.71 -0.70 -16.51
CA LEU A 102 -8.76 0.50 -15.69
C LEU A 102 -10.22 0.94 -15.54
N LEU A 103 -10.53 1.48 -14.35
CA LEU A 103 -11.78 2.14 -14.06
C LEU A 103 -11.59 3.65 -14.24
N ASP A 104 -12.60 4.34 -14.75
CA ASP A 104 -12.57 5.80 -14.81
C ASP A 104 -12.27 6.36 -13.42
N THR A 105 -11.26 7.20 -13.32
CA THR A 105 -10.78 7.71 -12.04
C THR A 105 -10.25 9.12 -12.20
N ASP A 106 -10.62 10.02 -11.29
CA ASP A 106 -10.24 11.43 -11.34
C ASP A 106 -10.07 12.01 -9.91
N PHE A 107 -9.39 13.15 -9.79
CA PHE A 107 -9.28 13.92 -8.55
C PHE A 107 -10.54 14.75 -8.25
N THR A 108 -11.43 14.91 -9.23
CA THR A 108 -12.73 15.57 -9.10
C THR A 108 -13.83 14.73 -9.72
N VAL A 109 -15.07 14.86 -9.27
CA VAL A 109 -16.22 14.19 -9.90
C VAL A 109 -16.44 14.79 -11.30
N ASN A 110 -16.51 13.92 -12.32
CA ASN A 110 -16.74 14.29 -13.72
C ASN A 110 -18.09 13.72 -14.22
N ASP A 111 -18.52 14.11 -15.42
CA ASP A 111 -19.81 13.71 -16.00
C ASP A 111 -19.96 12.20 -16.20
N GLU A 112 -18.87 11.47 -16.46
CA GLU A 112 -18.89 10.01 -16.65
C GLU A 112 -19.08 9.31 -15.30
N LEU A 113 -18.35 9.74 -14.27
CA LEU A 113 -18.48 9.27 -12.90
C LEU A 113 -19.89 9.48 -12.33
N VAL A 114 -20.53 10.62 -12.60
CA VAL A 114 -21.92 10.86 -12.17
C VAL A 114 -22.87 9.86 -12.83
N LYS A 115 -22.69 9.58 -14.12
CA LYS A 115 -23.55 8.63 -14.86
C LYS A 115 -23.38 7.19 -14.40
N THR A 116 -22.16 6.79 -14.03
CA THR A 116 -21.87 5.40 -13.63
C THR A 116 -22.03 5.16 -12.13
N GLY A 117 -22.07 6.22 -11.32
CA GLY A 117 -21.75 6.15 -9.90
C GLY A 117 -20.24 6.04 -9.67
N TYR A 118 -19.81 6.37 -8.46
CA TYR A 118 -18.40 6.40 -8.09
C TYR A 118 -18.16 6.05 -6.63
N ALA A 119 -16.95 5.55 -6.34
CA ALA A 119 -16.40 5.38 -5.02
C ALA A 119 -15.48 6.55 -4.68
N VAL A 120 -15.69 7.20 -3.53
CA VAL A 120 -14.78 8.20 -2.97
C VAL A 120 -13.73 7.49 -2.16
N LYS A 121 -12.44 7.70 -2.48
CA LYS A 121 -11.33 7.02 -1.80
C LYS A 121 -10.28 8.02 -1.34
N PRO A 122 -9.95 8.10 -0.04
CA PRO A 122 -8.86 8.92 0.45
C PRO A 122 -7.51 8.41 -0.05
N ILE A 123 -6.65 9.35 -0.46
CA ILE A 123 -5.34 9.05 -1.03
C ILE A 123 -4.45 8.24 -0.05
N ALA A 124 -4.50 8.53 1.26
CA ALA A 124 -3.74 7.78 2.28
C ALA A 124 -4.58 6.70 3.01
N GLY A 125 -5.82 6.44 2.59
CA GLY A 125 -6.67 5.42 3.20
C GLY A 125 -6.14 4.01 2.94
N ARG A 126 -6.15 3.13 3.95
CA ARG A 126 -5.75 1.71 3.87
C ARG A 126 -6.91 0.78 4.18
N CYS A 127 -6.88 -0.45 3.65
CA CYS A 127 -7.76 -1.56 4.01
C CYS A 127 -9.28 -1.28 4.01
N GLY A 128 -9.78 -0.48 3.07
CA GLY A 128 -11.22 -0.20 2.97
C GLY A 128 -11.75 0.86 3.96
N SER A 129 -10.89 1.49 4.77
CA SER A 129 -11.31 2.64 5.58
C SER A 129 -11.68 3.83 4.68
N ASN A 130 -12.80 4.48 5.00
CA ASN A 130 -13.29 5.72 4.41
C ASN A 130 -13.63 5.65 2.92
N ILE A 131 -14.13 4.51 2.45
CA ILE A 131 -14.77 4.40 1.14
C ILE A 131 -16.23 4.78 1.28
N ASP A 132 -16.64 5.82 0.56
CA ASP A 132 -18.05 6.14 0.33
C ASP A 132 -18.43 5.65 -1.08
N LEU A 133 -19.49 4.86 -1.18
CA LEU A 133 -20.02 4.42 -2.48
C LEU A 133 -21.22 5.29 -2.83
N VAL A 134 -21.18 5.94 -4.00
CA VAL A 134 -22.25 6.82 -4.50
C VAL A 134 -22.81 6.21 -5.78
N SER A 135 -24.11 5.98 -5.80
CA SER A 135 -24.80 5.47 -6.99
C SER A 135 -24.98 6.56 -8.06
N HIS A 136 -25.40 6.15 -9.25
CA HIS A 136 -25.77 7.06 -10.34
C HIS A 136 -27.02 7.92 -10.03
N HIS A 137 -27.73 7.64 -8.94
CA HIS A 137 -28.83 8.47 -8.43
C HIS A 137 -28.37 9.42 -7.30
N GLU A 138 -27.06 9.58 -7.11
CA GLU A 138 -26.44 10.32 -6.00
C GLU A 138 -26.78 9.77 -4.60
N GLU A 139 -27.36 8.57 -4.54
CA GLU A 139 -27.61 7.89 -3.27
C GLU A 139 -26.32 7.27 -2.75
N VAL A 140 -26.04 7.51 -1.48
CA VAL A 140 -24.92 6.89 -0.77
C VAL A 140 -25.29 5.43 -0.48
N LEU A 141 -24.60 4.49 -1.12
CA LEU A 141 -24.81 3.05 -1.02
C LEU A 141 -24.11 2.43 0.20
N ASP A 142 -22.97 2.96 0.60
CA ASP A 142 -22.22 2.51 1.78
C ASP A 142 -21.30 3.65 2.28
N LYS A 143 -21.09 3.73 3.59
CA LYS A 143 -20.15 4.65 4.24
C LYS A 143 -19.34 3.91 5.27
N THR A 144 -18.02 4.05 5.18
CA THR A 144 -17.11 3.59 6.24
C THR A 144 -16.54 4.78 6.98
N SER A 145 -16.57 4.77 8.31
CA SER A 145 -16.04 5.85 9.15
C SER A 145 -14.55 5.67 9.44
N GLY A 146 -13.83 6.78 9.64
CA GLY A 146 -12.41 6.76 10.01
C GLY A 146 -11.68 8.09 9.85
N LYS A 147 -10.36 8.10 10.13
CA LYS A 147 -9.57 9.30 10.46
C LYS A 147 -9.12 10.19 9.29
N PHE A 148 -9.70 10.06 8.10
CA PHE A 148 -9.19 10.70 6.87
C PHE A 148 -10.12 11.78 6.28
N ALA A 149 -11.02 12.37 7.06
CA ALA A 149 -12.05 13.31 6.57
C ALA A 149 -11.48 14.58 5.88
N GLU A 150 -10.26 15.01 6.24
CA GLU A 150 -9.61 16.19 5.65
C GLU A 150 -8.64 15.88 4.49
N GLN A 151 -8.54 14.63 4.06
CA GLN A 151 -7.59 14.24 3.01
C GLN A 151 -8.17 14.48 1.60
N LYS A 152 -7.28 14.77 0.65
CA LYS A 152 -7.61 14.76 -0.77
C LYS A 152 -8.08 13.35 -1.17
N ASN A 153 -9.17 13.30 -1.91
CA ASN A 153 -9.79 12.06 -2.38
C ASN A 153 -9.52 11.87 -3.89
N ILE A 154 -9.62 10.62 -4.32
CA ILE A 154 -9.87 10.28 -5.72
C ILE A 154 -11.30 9.73 -5.83
N TYR A 155 -11.90 9.94 -6.98
CA TYR A 155 -13.23 9.46 -7.33
C TYR A 155 -13.07 8.43 -8.44
N GLN A 156 -13.48 7.21 -8.18
CA GLN A 156 -13.29 6.09 -9.11
C GLN A 156 -14.65 5.50 -9.47
N GLN A 157 -14.88 5.21 -10.74
CA GLN A 157 -16.06 4.56 -11.27
C GLN A 157 -16.45 3.36 -10.41
N LEU A 158 -17.75 3.29 -10.08
CA LEU A 158 -18.30 2.21 -9.30
C LEU A 158 -18.31 0.92 -10.14
N TRP A 159 -17.66 -0.11 -9.61
CA TRP A 159 -17.71 -1.46 -10.17
C TRP A 159 -18.03 -2.44 -9.05
N CYS A 160 -19.29 -2.85 -8.98
CA CYS A 160 -19.76 -3.73 -7.92
C CYS A 160 -19.12 -5.12 -8.04
N LEU A 161 -18.64 -5.64 -6.92
CA LEU A 161 -18.12 -7.00 -6.85
C LEU A 161 -19.24 -8.01 -7.12
N PRO A 162 -18.94 -9.15 -7.78
CA PRO A 162 -19.92 -10.21 -7.96
C PRO A 162 -20.34 -10.79 -6.60
N LYS A 163 -21.64 -11.03 -6.43
CA LYS A 163 -22.19 -11.72 -5.26
C LYS A 163 -22.32 -13.21 -5.56
N VAL A 164 -21.64 -14.04 -4.79
CA VAL A 164 -21.63 -15.50 -4.91
C VAL A 164 -21.88 -16.07 -3.53
N ASP A 165 -22.90 -16.92 -3.42
CA ASP A 165 -23.27 -17.60 -2.16
C ASP A 165 -23.37 -16.65 -0.96
N GLY A 166 -24.06 -15.53 -1.15
CA GLY A 166 -24.26 -14.52 -0.09
C GLY A 166 -23.10 -13.53 0.11
N LYS A 167 -21.90 -13.79 -0.44
CA LYS A 167 -20.72 -12.93 -0.26
C LYS A 167 -20.34 -12.18 -1.53
N TYR A 168 -19.84 -10.95 -1.38
CA TYR A 168 -19.17 -10.18 -2.41
C TYR A 168 -17.72 -10.64 -2.53
N ILE A 169 -17.30 -11.00 -3.74
CA ILE A 169 -16.01 -11.65 -3.97
C ILE A 169 -15.05 -10.72 -4.70
N GLN A 170 -13.87 -10.50 -4.13
CA GLN A 170 -12.74 -9.83 -4.78
C GLN A 170 -11.68 -10.84 -5.19
N VAL A 171 -11.17 -10.67 -6.40
CA VAL A 171 -10.01 -11.41 -6.92
C VAL A 171 -8.74 -10.61 -6.61
N CYS A 172 -7.80 -11.21 -5.88
CA CYS A 172 -6.49 -10.63 -5.58
C CYS A 172 -5.41 -11.39 -6.33
N THR A 173 -4.68 -10.70 -7.21
CA THR A 173 -3.57 -11.29 -7.98
C THR A 173 -2.24 -10.92 -7.35
N PHE A 174 -1.28 -11.84 -7.42
CA PHE A 174 0.09 -11.64 -6.96
C PHE A 174 1.03 -11.64 -8.15
N THR A 175 2.04 -10.78 -8.09
CA THR A 175 3.12 -10.73 -9.07
C THR A 175 4.44 -11.02 -8.36
N VAL A 176 5.23 -11.95 -8.90
CA VAL A 176 6.57 -12.31 -8.40
C VAL A 176 7.57 -12.07 -9.51
N GLY A 177 8.54 -11.19 -9.27
CA GLY A 177 9.55 -10.85 -10.29
C GLY A 177 8.96 -10.34 -11.60
N GLY A 178 7.85 -9.60 -11.55
CA GLY A 178 7.15 -9.09 -12.74
C GLY A 178 6.24 -10.09 -13.45
N ASN A 179 6.14 -11.34 -12.97
CA ASN A 179 5.32 -12.39 -13.56
C ASN A 179 4.13 -12.74 -12.66
N TYR A 180 3.04 -13.23 -13.25
CA TYR A 180 1.89 -13.73 -12.49
C TYR A 180 2.33 -14.85 -11.54
N GLY A 181 2.15 -14.62 -10.24
CA GLY A 181 2.56 -15.53 -9.16
C GLY A 181 1.41 -16.28 -8.50
N GLY A 182 0.16 -15.95 -8.83
CA GLY A 182 -1.01 -16.62 -8.27
C GLY A 182 -2.18 -15.67 -8.01
N THR A 183 -3.27 -16.24 -7.53
CA THR A 183 -4.50 -15.51 -7.19
C THR A 183 -5.09 -16.09 -5.90
N CYS A 184 -5.65 -15.24 -5.07
CA CYS A 184 -6.57 -15.65 -4.01
C CYS A 184 -7.88 -14.88 -4.11
N LEU A 185 -8.90 -15.36 -3.41
CA LEU A 185 -10.19 -14.71 -3.30
C LEU A 185 -10.38 -14.15 -1.90
N ARG A 186 -11.00 -12.99 -1.80
CA ARG A 186 -11.49 -12.44 -0.53
C ARG A 186 -13.00 -12.26 -0.61
N GLY A 187 -13.70 -12.70 0.43
CA GLY A 187 -15.16 -12.67 0.51
C GLY A 187 -15.65 -11.86 1.71
N ASP A 188 -16.68 -11.04 1.49
CA ASP A 188 -17.34 -10.29 2.56
C ASP A 188 -18.85 -10.26 2.34
N GLU A 189 -19.66 -10.26 3.39
CA GLU A 189 -21.12 -10.14 3.27
C GLU A 189 -21.55 -8.70 2.89
N SER A 190 -20.69 -7.72 3.14
CA SER A 190 -20.87 -6.31 2.78
C SER A 190 -20.22 -5.95 1.43
N LEU A 191 -20.58 -4.79 0.87
CA LEU A 191 -20.11 -4.33 -0.44
C LEU A 191 -18.61 -4.01 -0.48
N VAL A 192 -17.98 -3.82 0.68
CA VAL A 192 -16.58 -3.39 0.82
C VAL A 192 -15.77 -4.48 1.50
N ILE A 193 -14.74 -4.98 0.79
CA ILE A 193 -13.74 -5.89 1.38
C ILE A 193 -12.89 -5.11 2.39
N LYS A 194 -12.88 -5.60 3.62
CA LYS A 194 -12.18 -5.05 4.79
C LYS A 194 -10.93 -5.87 5.10
N LYS A 195 -10.23 -5.56 6.18
CA LYS A 195 -9.07 -6.35 6.61
C LYS A 195 -9.49 -7.72 7.17
N GLU A 196 -10.64 -7.76 7.81
CA GLU A 196 -11.20 -8.92 8.51
C GLU A 196 -11.96 -9.87 7.59
N SER A 197 -12.21 -9.47 6.33
CA SER A 197 -12.90 -10.31 5.33
C SER A 197 -12.14 -11.61 5.07
N ASP A 198 -12.92 -12.68 4.91
CA ASP A 198 -12.44 -14.04 4.76
C ASP A 198 -11.58 -14.23 3.52
N ILE A 199 -10.68 -15.21 3.58
CA ILE A 199 -9.98 -15.74 2.41
C ILE A 199 -10.77 -16.94 1.91
N GLU A 200 -11.30 -16.85 0.70
CA GLU A 200 -12.14 -17.89 0.11
C GLU A 200 -11.29 -18.91 -0.66
N PRO A 201 -11.65 -20.20 -0.65
CA PRO A 201 -10.97 -21.23 -1.42
C PRO A 201 -11.15 -20.99 -2.92
N LEU A 202 -10.08 -21.18 -3.69
CA LEU A 202 -10.07 -21.05 -5.15
C LEU A 202 -9.54 -22.35 -5.77
N ILE A 203 -10.31 -22.90 -6.72
CA ILE A 203 -9.90 -24.04 -7.54
C ILE A 203 -10.01 -23.64 -9.02
N VAL A 204 -8.92 -23.85 -9.77
CA VAL A 204 -8.92 -23.68 -11.22
C VAL A 204 -9.11 -25.05 -11.87
N VAL A 205 -10.28 -25.27 -12.47
CA VAL A 205 -10.58 -26.51 -13.19
C VAL A 205 -10.09 -26.39 -14.63
N LYS A 206 -9.26 -27.35 -15.08
CA LYS A 206 -8.89 -27.45 -16.50
C LYS A 206 -10.14 -27.86 -17.29
N LYS A 207 -10.49 -27.08 -18.31
CA LYS A 207 -11.46 -27.48 -19.32
C LYS A 207 -10.82 -28.40 -20.35
#